data_AF-A0A506UQX3-F1
#
_entry.id   AF-A0A506UQX3-F1
#
_cell.length_a   1.000
_cell.length_b   1.000
_cell.length_c   1.000
_cell.angle_alpha   90.00
_cell.angle_beta   90.00
_cell.angle_gamma   90.00
#
_symmetry.space_group_name_H-M   'P 1'
#
loop_
_entity.id
_entity.type
_entity.pdbx_description
1 polymer ?
#
loop_
_entity_poly.entity_id
_entity_poly.type
_entity_poly.pdbx_seq_one_letter_code
_entity_poly.pdbx_strand_id
1 'polypeptide(L)'
;MRAISGNWLTQDKDGIFYLGPCELGGKRLCGWIAGLDYQEPKPPVDYWKRSECGLALLLHLKEEPGPRWVGDILDPRSGRIYDAVVRLMPDGRLKLRGYLGIPLFGRTEIWTRYHGPQPGANCRMKPLEADSSHNGATGVPRVAGAP
;
A
#
# COMPACT_ATOMS: atom_id res chain seq x y z
N MET A 1 1.54 17.90 -8.35
CA MET A 1 0.57 16.85 -7.95
C MET A 1 1.32 15.56 -7.72
N ARG A 2 1.32 15.02 -6.49
CA ARG A 2 2.11 13.83 -6.09
C ARG A 2 1.35 12.54 -6.48
N ALA A 3 1.30 12.20 -7.77
CA ALA A 3 0.49 11.09 -8.30
C ALA A 3 0.77 9.72 -7.62
N ILE A 4 1.97 9.54 -7.07
CA ILE A 4 2.37 8.31 -6.37
C ILE A 4 1.98 8.28 -4.89
N SER A 5 1.68 9.42 -4.26
CA SER A 5 1.32 9.44 -2.85
C SER A 5 -0.06 8.81 -2.61
N GLY A 6 -0.22 8.19 -1.44
CA GLY A 6 -1.45 7.52 -1.00
C GLY A 6 -1.25 6.04 -0.70
N ASN A 7 -2.37 5.35 -0.51
CA ASN A 7 -2.40 3.94 -0.13
C ASN A 7 -2.35 3.01 -1.35
N TRP A 8 -1.55 1.95 -1.24
CA TRP A 8 -1.29 0.97 -2.28
C TRP A 8 -1.45 -0.44 -1.70
N LEU A 9 -2.23 -1.28 -2.36
CA LEU A 9 -2.41 -2.69 -2.03
C LEU A 9 -1.30 -3.52 -2.67
N THR A 10 -0.66 -4.38 -1.88
CA THR A 10 0.37 -5.32 -2.35
C THR A 10 -0.20 -6.27 -3.40
N GLN A 11 0.69 -6.90 -4.18
CA GLN A 11 0.29 -7.84 -5.22
C GLN A 11 -0.53 -9.01 -4.67
N ASP A 12 -0.09 -9.54 -3.52
CA ASP A 12 -0.71 -10.69 -2.85
C ASP A 12 -1.95 -10.30 -2.03
N LYS A 13 -2.26 -9.00 -1.96
CA LYS A 13 -3.42 -8.38 -1.27
C LYS A 13 -3.44 -8.56 0.25
N ASP A 14 -2.28 -8.83 0.84
CA ASP A 14 -2.04 -9.06 2.26
C ASP A 14 -1.50 -7.83 3.01
N GLY A 15 -1.23 -6.74 2.29
CA GLY A 15 -0.66 -5.54 2.85
C GLY A 15 -1.11 -4.26 2.15
N ILE A 16 -1.17 -3.17 2.92
CA ILE A 16 -1.42 -1.82 2.42
C ILE A 16 -0.22 -0.96 2.80
N PHE A 17 0.40 -0.32 1.81
CA PHE A 17 1.46 0.65 1.99
C PHE A 17 0.97 2.06 1.74
N TYR A 18 1.23 2.97 2.67
CA TYR A 18 1.11 4.40 2.43
C TYR A 18 2.45 4.91 1.88
N LEU A 19 2.43 5.55 0.71
CA LEU A 19 3.58 6.28 0.16
C LEU A 19 3.37 7.79 0.35
N GLY A 20 4.38 8.47 0.89
CA GLY A 20 4.30 9.88 1.23
C GLY A 20 5.67 10.52 1.43
N PRO A 21 5.74 11.83 1.69
CA PRO A 21 7.00 12.52 2.02
C PRO A 21 7.63 11.91 3.26
N CYS A 22 8.93 11.63 3.23
CA CYS A 22 9.66 11.18 4.42
C CYS A 22 9.56 12.23 5.54
N GLU A 23 9.34 11.78 6.78
CA GLU A 23 9.26 12.65 7.97
C GLU A 23 10.53 13.50 8.15
N LEU A 24 11.69 12.88 7.88
CA LEU A 24 13.00 13.52 7.92
C LEU A 24 13.70 13.30 6.57
N GLY A 25 13.35 14.09 5.54
CA GLY A 25 13.91 13.80 4.20
C GLY A 25 13.68 14.80 3.07
N GLY A 26 13.23 16.03 3.35
CA GLY A 26 13.05 17.06 2.34
C GLY A 26 12.09 16.62 1.22
N LYS A 27 12.59 16.50 -0.02
CA LYS A 27 11.80 16.12 -1.22
C LYS A 27 11.71 14.60 -1.46
N ARG A 28 12.22 13.76 -0.56
CA ARG A 28 12.20 12.30 -0.71
C ARG A 28 10.84 11.71 -0.32
N LEU A 29 10.51 10.57 -0.92
CA LEU A 29 9.36 9.76 -0.55
C LEU A 29 9.80 8.55 0.29
N CYS A 30 8.94 8.15 1.19
CA CYS A 30 9.07 6.96 2.02
C CYS A 30 7.75 6.18 1.94
N GLY A 31 7.79 4.91 2.34
CA GLY A 31 6.60 4.05 2.34
C GLY A 31 6.53 3.24 3.64
N TRP A 32 5.35 3.27 4.25
CA TRP A 32 5.06 2.65 5.54
C TRP A 32 3.97 1.61 5.41
N ILE A 33 4.05 0.57 6.24
CA ILE A 33 2.97 -0.39 6.40
C ILE A 33 1.79 0.32 7.08
N ALA A 34 0.71 0.54 6.32
CA ALA A 34 -0.54 1.10 6.81
C ALA A 34 -1.56 0.00 7.17
N GLY A 35 -1.47 -1.17 6.54
CA GLY A 35 -2.36 -2.31 6.76
C GLY A 35 -1.65 -3.65 6.56
N LEU A 36 -2.02 -4.65 7.37
CA LEU A 36 -1.58 -6.04 7.28
C LEU A 36 -2.77 -6.98 7.47
N ASP A 37 -2.83 -8.05 6.69
CA ASP A 37 -3.73 -9.17 6.91
C ASP A 37 -3.08 -10.19 7.85
N TYR A 38 -3.57 -10.26 9.09
CA TYR A 38 -3.09 -11.17 10.13
C TYR A 38 -4.22 -11.50 11.13
N GLN A 39 -4.16 -12.70 11.72
CA GLN A 39 -5.21 -13.21 12.60
C GLN A 39 -4.84 -13.17 14.08
N GLU A 40 -3.54 -13.11 14.38
CA GLU A 40 -3.01 -13.12 15.73
C GLU A 40 -3.48 -11.89 16.53
N PRO A 41 -3.57 -11.97 17.86
CA PRO A 41 -3.99 -10.84 18.70
C PRO A 41 -3.13 -9.58 18.55
N LYS A 42 -1.88 -9.73 18.11
CA LYS A 42 -0.89 -8.66 17.93
C LYS A 42 -0.36 -8.70 16.49
N PRO A 43 0.05 -7.54 15.93
CA PRO A 43 0.63 -7.49 14.61
C PRO A 43 1.94 -8.28 14.53
N PRO A 44 2.36 -8.69 13.31
CA PRO A 44 3.71 -9.17 13.05
C PRO A 44 4.77 -8.21 13.60
N VAL A 45 5.94 -8.76 13.92
CA VAL A 45 7.08 -8.00 14.43
C VAL A 45 8.29 -8.16 13.53
N ASP A 46 9.08 -7.09 13.43
CA ASP A 46 10.30 -7.04 12.66
C ASP A 46 11.45 -7.84 13.31
N TYR A 47 12.59 -7.82 12.65
CA TYR A 47 13.84 -8.43 13.08
C TYR A 47 14.25 -8.04 14.52
N TRP A 48 13.91 -6.82 14.95
CA TRP A 48 14.19 -6.28 16.29
C TRP A 48 13.04 -6.45 17.29
N LYS A 49 12.03 -7.28 16.96
CA LYS A 49 10.84 -7.53 17.81
C LYS A 49 9.96 -6.31 18.02
N ARG A 50 10.00 -5.34 17.10
CA ARG A 50 9.11 -4.18 17.08
C ARG A 50 7.93 -4.45 16.16
N SER A 51 6.76 -3.89 16.46
CA SER A 51 5.59 -4.00 15.60
C SER A 51 5.89 -3.54 14.16
N GLU A 52 5.48 -4.32 13.17
CA GLU A 52 5.57 -3.94 11.75
C GLU A 52 4.48 -2.94 11.34
N CYS A 53 3.39 -2.82 12.10
CA CYS A 53 2.39 -1.77 11.89
C CYS A 53 3.06 -0.38 12.00
N GLY A 54 2.96 0.42 10.93
CA GLY A 54 3.58 1.74 10.83
C GLY A 54 5.07 1.70 10.50
N LEU A 55 5.68 0.53 10.27
CA LEU A 55 7.10 0.44 9.96
C LEU A 55 7.39 0.98 8.55
N ALA A 56 8.38 1.87 8.43
CA ALA A 56 8.89 2.34 7.15
C ALA A 56 9.75 1.24 6.50
N LEU A 57 9.31 0.73 5.35
CA LEU A 57 10.11 -0.22 4.57
C LEU A 57 10.72 0.42 3.34
N LEU A 58 9.99 1.28 2.63
CA LEU A 58 10.54 2.04 1.50
C LEU A 58 11.20 3.32 2.02
N LEU A 59 12.48 3.46 1.73
CA LEU A 59 13.33 4.50 2.33
C LEU A 59 13.93 5.39 1.23
N HIS A 60 14.00 6.69 1.53
CA HIS A 60 14.76 7.69 0.78
C HIS A 60 14.49 7.78 -0.73
N LEU A 61 13.32 7.33 -1.20
CA LEU A 61 12.96 7.31 -2.61
C LEU A 61 13.09 8.71 -3.23
N LYS A 62 14.05 8.85 -4.13
CA LYS A 62 14.32 10.08 -4.88
C LYS A 62 13.71 9.93 -6.26
N GLU A 63 12.97 10.96 -6.67
CA GLU A 63 12.42 11.04 -8.03
C GLU A 63 13.56 11.19 -9.05
N GLU A 64 13.46 10.42 -10.13
CA GLU A 64 14.34 10.47 -11.29
C GLU A 64 13.54 10.87 -12.55
N PRO A 65 14.19 11.21 -13.68
CA PRO A 65 13.48 11.46 -14.93
C PRO A 65 12.55 10.29 -15.32
N GLY A 66 11.31 10.63 -15.66
CA GLY A 66 10.22 9.68 -15.89
C GLY A 66 9.44 9.36 -14.60
N PRO A 67 8.34 8.60 -14.66
CA PRO A 67 7.54 8.25 -13.48
C PRO A 67 8.24 7.17 -12.62
N ARG A 68 9.43 7.47 -12.11
CA ARG A 68 10.36 6.54 -11.46
C ARG A 68 11.00 7.16 -10.20
N TRP A 69 11.17 6.35 -9.17
CA TRP A 69 11.87 6.68 -7.95
C TRP A 69 12.87 5.60 -7.59
N VAL A 70 14.03 6.01 -7.06
CA VAL A 70 15.12 5.13 -6.64
C VAL A 70 15.49 5.43 -5.19
N GLY A 71 15.68 4.39 -4.40
CA GLY A 71 16.06 4.46 -2.99
C GLY A 71 16.26 3.06 -2.46
N ASP A 72 15.80 2.79 -1.25
CA ASP A 72 16.07 1.52 -0.57
C ASP A 72 14.77 0.86 -0.07
N ILE A 73 14.85 -0.44 0.20
CA ILE A 73 13.82 -1.21 0.89
C ILE A 73 14.40 -2.04 2.03
N LEU A 74 13.85 -1.90 3.23
CA LEU A 74 14.14 -2.75 4.39
C LEU A 74 13.32 -4.04 4.30
N ASP A 75 13.97 -5.20 4.41
CA ASP A 75 13.30 -6.48 4.67
C ASP A 75 13.10 -6.64 6.18
N PRO A 76 11.86 -6.56 6.70
CA PRO A 76 11.62 -6.59 8.13
C PRO A 76 11.95 -7.95 8.74
N ARG A 77 12.02 -9.04 7.96
CA ARG A 77 12.35 -10.37 8.47
C ARG A 77 13.84 -10.55 8.77
N SER A 78 14.69 -9.91 7.98
CA SER A 78 16.16 -10.06 8.08
C SER A 78 16.86 -8.81 8.60
N GLY A 79 16.18 -7.66 8.65
CA GLY A 79 16.79 -6.37 8.98
C GLY A 79 17.72 -5.84 7.88
N ARG A 80 17.81 -6.52 6.74
CA ARG A 80 18.70 -6.14 5.62
C ARG A 80 18.03 -5.09 4.75
N ILE A 81 18.86 -4.18 4.24
CA ILE A 81 18.44 -3.13 3.31
C ILE A 81 18.89 -3.53 1.90
N TYR A 82 17.99 -3.35 0.94
CA TYR A 82 18.18 -3.64 -0.49
C TYR A 82 17.92 -2.40 -1.31
N ASP A 83 18.48 -2.33 -2.51
CA ASP A 83 18.15 -1.26 -3.46
C ASP A 83 16.70 -1.44 -3.93
N ALA A 84 15.99 -0.33 -4.10
CA ALA A 84 14.61 -0.30 -4.52
C ALA A 84 14.39 0.65 -5.70
N VAL A 85 13.59 0.18 -6.65
CA VAL A 85 13.07 0.98 -7.76
C VAL A 85 11.56 0.90 -7.75
N VAL A 86 10.91 2.05 -7.72
CA VAL A 86 9.45 2.18 -7.84
C VAL A 86 9.14 2.91 -9.12
N ARG A 87 8.20 2.39 -9.92
CA ARG A 87 7.76 3.01 -11.17
C ARG A 87 6.24 3.10 -11.20
N LEU A 88 5.71 4.29 -11.48
CA LEU A 88 4.29 4.46 -11.79
C LEU A 88 4.08 4.10 -13.26
N MET A 89 3.27 3.07 -13.50
CA MET A 89 2.95 2.56 -14.83
C MET A 89 1.82 3.38 -15.47
N PRO A 90 1.67 3.37 -16.81
CA PRO A 90 0.63 4.12 -17.51
C PRO A 90 -0.80 3.76 -17.10
N ASP A 91 -1.01 2.53 -16.61
CA ASP A 91 -2.31 2.04 -16.11
C ASP A 91 -2.59 2.44 -14.65
N GLY A 92 -1.74 3.25 -14.04
CA GLY A 92 -1.90 3.75 -12.68
C GLY A 92 -1.41 2.80 -11.58
N ARG A 93 -0.86 1.63 -11.92
CA ARG A 93 -0.26 0.70 -10.95
C ARG A 93 1.19 1.06 -10.64
N LEU A 94 1.70 0.61 -9.48
CA LEU A 94 3.12 0.69 -9.18
C LEU A 94 3.82 -0.62 -9.49
N LYS A 95 4.95 -0.55 -10.16
CA LYS A 95 5.93 -1.64 -10.24
C LYS A 95 7.04 -1.35 -9.25
N LEU A 96 7.15 -2.20 -8.23
CA LEU A 96 8.17 -2.13 -7.20
C LEU A 96 9.15 -3.27 -7.38
N ARG A 97 10.45 -2.97 -7.36
CA ARG A 97 11.51 -3.98 -7.44
C ARG A 97 12.54 -3.74 -6.35
N GLY A 98 12.72 -4.72 -5.46
CA GLY A 98 13.83 -4.79 -4.51
C GLY A 98 14.90 -5.76 -5.00
N TYR A 99 16.18 -5.40 -4.92
CA TYR A 99 17.29 -6.24 -5.37
C TYR A 99 18.58 -5.97 -4.57
N LEU A 100 19.52 -6.92 -4.62
CA LEU A 100 20.85 -6.77 -4.03
C LEU A 100 21.87 -6.47 -5.13
N GLY A 101 22.37 -5.24 -5.23
CA GLY A 101 23.43 -4.86 -6.16
C GLY A 101 22.97 -4.73 -7.61
N ILE A 102 22.90 -5.85 -8.37
CA ILE A 102 22.43 -5.80 -9.76
C ILE A 102 20.92 -6.06 -9.80
N PRO A 103 20.12 -5.20 -10.47
CA PRO A 103 18.67 -5.35 -10.54
C PRO A 103 18.19 -6.74 -10.94
N LEU A 104 18.93 -7.50 -11.74
CA LEU A 104 18.52 -8.80 -12.30
C LEU A 104 18.15 -9.86 -11.24
N PHE A 105 18.77 -9.83 -10.05
CA PHE A 105 18.51 -10.77 -8.96
C PHE A 105 17.67 -10.14 -7.84
N GLY A 106 16.42 -9.83 -8.15
CA GLY A 106 15.50 -9.17 -7.24
C GLY A 106 14.05 -9.65 -7.38
N ARG A 107 13.22 -9.34 -6.39
CA ARG A 107 11.77 -9.59 -6.46
C ARG A 107 11.08 -8.38 -7.04
N THR A 108 10.02 -8.61 -7.81
CA THR A 108 9.20 -7.55 -8.37
C THR A 108 7.76 -7.80 -8.02
N GLU A 109 7.09 -6.76 -7.57
CA GLU A 109 5.68 -6.77 -7.26
C GLU A 109 4.97 -5.67 -8.05
N ILE A 110 3.69 -5.93 -8.34
CA ILE A 110 2.79 -4.95 -8.93
C ILE A 110 1.74 -4.57 -7.89
N TRP A 111 1.79 -3.33 -7.42
CA TRP A 111 0.84 -2.80 -6.45
C TRP A 111 -0.26 -2.02 -7.15
N THR A 112 -1.46 -2.09 -6.59
CA THR A 112 -2.64 -1.38 -7.09
C THR A 112 -3.04 -0.30 -6.11
N ARG A 113 -3.72 0.75 -6.58
CA ARG A 113 -4.19 1.80 -5.67
C ARG A 113 -5.25 1.23 -4.73
N TYR A 114 -5.11 1.48 -3.44
CA TYR A 114 -6.05 1.01 -2.43
C TYR A 114 -7.16 2.04 -2.21
N HIS A 115 -8.40 1.59 -2.38
CA HIS A 115 -9.63 2.38 -2.20
C HIS A 115 -10.58 1.79 -1.15
N GLY A 116 -10.16 0.72 -0.46
CA GLY A 116 -10.98 0.03 0.53
C GLY A 116 -11.05 0.76 1.89
N PRO A 117 -11.67 0.12 2.89
CA PRO A 117 -11.79 0.66 4.24
C PRO A 117 -10.42 0.96 4.87
N GLN A 118 -10.35 1.97 5.73
CA GLN A 118 -9.13 2.21 6.50
C GLN A 118 -8.83 1.01 7.41
N PRO A 119 -7.55 0.59 7.50
CA PRO A 119 -7.11 -0.41 8.47
C PRO A 119 -7.51 -0.02 9.90
N GLY A 120 -7.83 -1.02 10.72
CA GLY A 120 -8.23 -0.84 12.11
C GLY A 120 -7.05 -0.62 13.05
N ALA A 121 -7.30 -0.78 14.36
CA ALA A 121 -6.24 -0.75 15.37
C ALA A 121 -5.12 -1.76 15.03
N ASN A 122 -3.87 -1.38 15.33
CA ASN A 122 -2.67 -2.18 15.02
C ASN A 122 -2.55 -2.54 13.53
N CYS A 123 -2.98 -1.65 12.63
CA CYS A 123 -2.94 -1.82 11.18
C CYS A 123 -3.65 -3.09 10.68
N ARG A 124 -4.60 -3.67 11.44
CA ARG A 124 -5.29 -4.87 10.96
C ARG A 124 -6.20 -4.52 9.79
N MET A 125 -6.00 -5.19 8.66
CA MET A 125 -6.88 -5.07 7.51
C MET A 125 -8.27 -5.61 7.86
N LYS A 126 -9.29 -4.89 7.41
CA LYS A 126 -10.66 -5.42 7.40
C LYS A 126 -10.84 -6.19 6.09
N PRO A 127 -11.63 -7.27 6.07
CA PRO A 127 -12.03 -7.88 4.82
C PRO A 127 -12.57 -6.80 3.88
N LEU A 128 -12.12 -6.83 2.63
CA LEU A 128 -12.78 -6.05 1.58
C LEU A 128 -14.17 -6.66 1.46
N GLU A 129 -15.18 -6.00 2.03
CA GLU A 129 -16.56 -6.40 1.80
C GLU A 129 -16.76 -6.46 0.28
N ALA A 130 -17.12 -7.64 -0.22
CA ALA A 130 -17.52 -7.78 -1.62
C ALA A 130 -18.72 -6.83 -1.80
N ASP A 131 -18.51 -5.83 -2.65
CA ASP A 131 -19.42 -4.74 -2.97
C ASP A 131 -20.90 -5.05 -2.69
N SER A 132 -21.40 -4.59 -1.55
CA SER A 132 -22.82 -4.63 -1.20
C SER A 132 -23.60 -3.45 -1.78
N SER A 133 -23.06 -2.77 -2.81
CA SER A 133 -23.75 -1.74 -3.56
C SER A 133 -24.57 -2.31 -4.72
N HIS A 134 -25.43 -3.32 -4.49
CA HIS A 134 -26.55 -3.66 -5.39
C HIS A 134 -27.67 -4.40 -4.63
N ASN A 135 -28.39 -3.66 -3.79
CA ASN A 135 -29.80 -3.88 -3.42
C ASN A 135 -30.39 -2.47 -3.38
N GLY A 136 -31.37 -2.02 -4.15
CA GLY A 136 -32.40 -2.69 -4.91
C GLY A 136 -33.67 -1.85 -4.71
N ALA A 137 -34.23 -1.35 -5.82
CA ALA A 137 -35.58 -0.79 -5.98
C ALA A 137 -35.90 0.63 -5.44
N THR A 138 -35.97 1.54 -6.40
CA THR A 138 -36.79 2.75 -6.45
C THR A 138 -38.20 2.54 -5.88
N GLY A 139 -38.53 3.26 -4.81
CA GLY A 139 -39.91 3.47 -4.36
C GLY A 139 -40.63 4.45 -5.27
N VAL A 140 -41.45 3.96 -6.19
CA VAL A 140 -42.48 4.75 -6.88
C VAL A 140 -43.67 4.91 -5.93
N PRO A 141 -44.19 6.13 -5.67
CA PRO A 141 -45.40 6.28 -4.87
C PRO A 141 -46.61 5.81 -5.69
N ARG A 142 -47.40 4.88 -5.16
CA ARG A 142 -48.74 4.58 -5.71
C ARG A 142 -49.64 5.79 -5.47
N VAL A 143 -50.11 6.39 -6.55
CA VAL A 143 -51.25 7.32 -6.55
C VAL A 143 -52.51 6.52 -6.16
N ALA A 144 -53.17 6.90 -5.07
CA ALA A 144 -54.47 6.37 -4.71
C ALA A 144 -55.53 7.03 -5.63
N GLY A 145 -56.19 6.20 -6.45
CA GLY A 145 -57.38 6.59 -7.20
C GLY A 145 -58.62 6.52 -6.31
N ALA A 146 -59.42 7.59 -6.37
CA ALA A 146 -60.78 7.67 -5.83
C ALA A 146 -61.74 6.71 -6.55
N PRO A 147 -62.88 6.39 -5.93
CA PRO A 147 -64.13 7.00 -6.36
C PRO A 147 -64.76 7.94 -5.33
#